data_AF-A0A3M1EZD6-F1
#
_entry.id   AF-A0A3M1EZD6-F1
#
_cell.length_a   1.000
_cell.length_b   1.000
_cell.length_c   1.000
_cell.angle_alpha   90.00
_cell.angle_beta   90.00
_cell.angle_gamma   90.00
#
_symmetry.space_group_name_H-M   'P 1'
#
loop_
_entity.id
_entity.type
_entity.pdbx_description
1 polymer ?
#
loop_
_entity_poly.entity_id
_entity_poly.type
_entity_poly.pdbx_seq_one_letter_code
_entity_poly.pdbx_strand_id
1 'polypeptide(L)'
;MPATVPIDSANALTINAGLGSDTIRFVTGLNAMWLPNLTVNGDAGSDLIHLPGTRLLVQTDQNLDMNLTDDAASGDVDRLLLEPVSRIFVTGTGNADIRVSGDIWLDYDCTINAEDGNLLIEANWNTSSSGNFAGIHLGPFTYLGVLNGATSSGAVTIRARGGDTGSGNHGIYSYGGSIIGGDSGPLVIEGAGGLSGGDDNAGLYFADHPQLHQVILGWGCDITVTGTGGGLGSSANNPGVFLEEMIHSDLGDLTLTGTGGGSTGTGNDGLVVDNYVTSEANITVSGMTGGGTDAVDIYVPQSLTAVAFYAPNGTVSLHSPVGGMTPSPTSGRLLVNGAQSAFAAGSRFNYHIHSASVQQPVNLFAPINLNGAELNVIGSGYVPQVGDVFMVAENFLPGPVQGTFSMNGVPLPQGAAITGLLGSSA
;
A
#
# COMPACT_ATOMS: atom_id res chain seq x y z
N MET A 1 -20.34 -17.75 -41.14
CA MET A 1 -20.04 -18.73 -40.09
C MET A 1 -18.74 -18.28 -39.44
N PRO A 2 -18.62 -18.33 -38.11
CA PRO A 2 -17.33 -18.09 -37.46
C PRO A 2 -16.30 -19.08 -38.03
N ALA A 3 -15.13 -18.60 -38.41
CA ALA A 3 -14.04 -19.47 -38.82
C ALA A 3 -13.47 -20.14 -37.56
N THR A 4 -13.31 -21.47 -37.59
CA THR A 4 -12.52 -22.17 -36.58
C THR A 4 -11.07 -22.07 -36.97
N VAL A 5 -10.26 -21.44 -36.11
CA VAL A 5 -8.81 -21.34 -36.29
C VAL A 5 -8.14 -22.24 -35.25
N PRO A 6 -7.42 -23.30 -35.65
CA PRO A 6 -6.62 -24.08 -34.71
C PRO A 6 -5.48 -23.23 -34.15
N ILE A 7 -5.32 -23.19 -32.83
CA ILE A 7 -4.28 -22.40 -32.16
C ILE A 7 -3.19 -23.26 -31.48
N ASP A 8 -3.37 -24.57 -31.41
CA ASP A 8 -2.46 -25.51 -30.74
C ASP A 8 -1.04 -25.56 -31.33
N SER A 9 -0.85 -25.06 -32.56
CA SER A 9 0.46 -24.98 -33.23
C SER A 9 0.88 -23.54 -33.58
N ALA A 10 0.14 -22.54 -33.10
CA ALA A 10 0.49 -21.15 -33.34
C ALA A 10 1.60 -20.73 -32.38
N ASN A 11 2.58 -19.96 -32.85
CA ASN A 11 3.61 -19.38 -31.99
C ASN A 11 3.13 -18.13 -31.25
N ALA A 12 2.10 -17.48 -31.78
CA ALA A 12 1.48 -16.29 -31.23
C ALA A 12 0.03 -16.17 -31.69
N LEU A 13 -0.78 -15.53 -30.86
CA LEU A 13 -2.15 -15.10 -31.15
C LEU A 13 -2.22 -13.60 -30.88
N THR A 14 -2.66 -12.84 -31.88
CA THR A 14 -2.93 -11.40 -31.74
C THR A 14 -4.40 -11.14 -31.97
N ILE A 15 -5.03 -10.43 -31.05
CA ILE A 15 -6.41 -9.96 -31.14
C ILE A 15 -6.35 -8.44 -31.31
N ASN A 16 -7.06 -7.92 -32.31
CA ASN A 16 -7.19 -6.49 -32.56
C ASN A 16 -8.69 -6.18 -32.54
N ALA A 17 -9.15 -5.28 -31.67
CA ALA A 17 -10.57 -4.93 -31.53
C ALA A 17 -11.07 -4.13 -32.74
N GLY A 18 -10.25 -3.21 -33.26
CA GLY A 18 -10.50 -2.48 -34.49
C GLY A 18 -10.86 -1.01 -34.29
N LEU A 19 -12.07 -0.60 -34.70
CA LEU A 19 -12.49 0.80 -34.62
C LEU A 19 -13.75 0.90 -33.77
N GLY A 20 -13.72 1.80 -32.79
CA GLY A 20 -14.82 2.07 -31.87
C GLY A 20 -14.60 1.36 -30.54
N SER A 21 -15.54 1.56 -29.61
CA SER A 21 -15.52 0.87 -28.33
C SER A 21 -15.95 -0.58 -28.49
N ASP A 22 -15.03 -1.50 -28.25
CA ASP A 22 -15.23 -2.93 -28.39
C ASP A 22 -15.21 -3.66 -27.04
N THR A 23 -15.61 -4.93 -27.08
CA THR A 23 -15.50 -5.83 -25.93
C THR A 23 -14.88 -7.14 -26.38
N ILE A 24 -13.68 -7.40 -25.86
CA ILE A 24 -12.93 -8.62 -26.08
C ILE A 24 -13.26 -9.58 -24.95
N ARG A 25 -14.22 -10.46 -25.21
CA ARG A 25 -14.72 -11.42 -24.21
C ARG A 25 -14.04 -12.78 -24.36
N PHE A 26 -13.22 -13.14 -23.38
CA PHE A 26 -12.72 -14.50 -23.23
C PHE A 26 -13.82 -15.34 -22.58
N VAL A 27 -14.10 -16.55 -23.08
CA VAL A 27 -15.24 -17.35 -22.59
C VAL A 27 -14.78 -18.65 -21.95
N THR A 28 -15.62 -19.25 -21.10
CA THR A 28 -15.30 -20.42 -20.28
C THR A 28 -14.86 -21.67 -21.06
N GLY A 29 -15.16 -21.72 -22.36
CA GLY A 29 -14.64 -22.77 -23.26
C GLY A 29 -13.11 -22.79 -23.37
N LEU A 30 -12.41 -21.73 -22.92
CA LEU A 30 -10.96 -21.64 -22.92
C LEU A 30 -10.28 -22.32 -21.72
N ASN A 31 -11.04 -22.75 -20.71
CA ASN A 31 -10.49 -23.17 -19.41
C ASN A 31 -9.55 -24.39 -19.45
N ALA A 32 -9.48 -25.10 -20.57
CA ALA A 32 -8.61 -26.27 -20.78
C ALA A 32 -7.54 -26.06 -21.87
N MET A 33 -7.42 -24.84 -22.41
CA MET A 33 -6.55 -24.55 -23.54
C MET A 33 -5.37 -23.68 -23.11
N TRP A 34 -4.18 -24.08 -23.56
CA TRP A 34 -2.96 -23.32 -23.35
C TRP A 34 -2.69 -22.43 -24.55
N LEU A 35 -2.73 -21.11 -24.33
CA LEU A 35 -2.49 -20.12 -25.37
C LEU A 35 -0.99 -19.91 -25.58
N PRO A 36 -0.53 -19.71 -26.84
CA PRO A 36 0.84 -19.29 -27.10
C PRO A 36 1.05 -17.84 -26.63
N ASN A 37 2.08 -17.14 -27.11
CA ASN A 37 2.18 -15.69 -26.87
C ASN A 37 0.85 -15.03 -27.24
N LEU A 38 0.26 -14.30 -26.31
CA LEU A 38 -1.02 -13.63 -26.51
C LEU A 38 -0.82 -12.14 -26.45
N THR A 39 -1.20 -11.45 -27.52
CA THR A 39 -1.31 -9.99 -27.55
C THR A 39 -2.77 -9.61 -27.78
N VAL A 40 -3.28 -8.69 -26.97
CA VAL A 40 -4.63 -8.14 -27.08
C VAL A 40 -4.54 -6.63 -27.20
N ASN A 41 -4.94 -6.11 -28.36
CA ASN A 41 -4.99 -4.69 -28.67
C ASN A 41 -6.46 -4.23 -28.69
N GLY A 42 -6.72 -3.10 -28.04
CA GLY A 42 -7.99 -2.37 -28.08
C GLY A 42 -8.15 -1.59 -29.39
N ASP A 43 -7.04 -1.09 -29.94
CA ASP A 43 -7.02 -0.13 -31.04
C ASP A 43 -7.72 1.19 -30.65
N ALA A 44 -8.60 1.74 -31.50
CA ALA A 44 -9.18 3.06 -31.27
C ALA A 44 -10.56 2.98 -30.63
N GLY A 45 -10.75 3.60 -29.46
CA GLY A 45 -12.01 3.59 -28.73
C GLY A 45 -11.81 3.23 -27.27
N SER A 46 -12.89 3.22 -26.50
CA SER A 46 -12.84 2.75 -25.11
C SER A 46 -13.19 1.26 -25.04
N ASP A 47 -12.19 0.42 -24.82
CA ASP A 47 -12.30 -1.03 -24.94
C ASP A 47 -12.43 -1.75 -23.59
N LEU A 48 -12.98 -2.96 -23.63
CA LEU A 48 -13.11 -3.81 -22.45
C LEU A 48 -12.58 -5.22 -22.73
N ILE A 49 -11.55 -5.63 -21.99
CA ILE A 49 -11.22 -7.05 -21.84
C ILE A 49 -12.08 -7.64 -20.73
N HIS A 50 -12.86 -8.67 -21.05
CA HIS A 50 -13.83 -9.27 -20.13
C HIS A 50 -13.63 -10.78 -19.95
N LEU A 51 -13.40 -11.21 -18.71
CA LEU A 51 -13.30 -12.62 -18.31
C LEU A 51 -14.48 -12.97 -17.36
N PRO A 52 -15.53 -13.66 -17.86
CA PRO A 52 -16.69 -14.12 -17.11
C PRO A 52 -16.49 -15.56 -16.57
N GLY A 53 -15.92 -15.71 -15.38
CA GLY A 53 -15.57 -17.02 -14.80
C GLY A 53 -14.63 -17.86 -15.66
N THR A 54 -13.72 -17.20 -16.38
CA THR A 54 -12.84 -17.84 -17.38
C THR A 54 -11.41 -17.96 -16.87
N ARG A 55 -10.76 -19.07 -17.19
CA ARG A 55 -9.34 -19.34 -16.93
C ARG A 55 -8.56 -19.14 -18.22
N LEU A 56 -7.79 -18.07 -18.29
CA LEU A 56 -6.83 -17.79 -19.34
C LEU A 56 -5.48 -18.38 -18.94
N LEU A 57 -5.04 -19.40 -19.67
CA LEU A 57 -3.78 -20.10 -19.41
C LEU A 57 -2.81 -19.82 -20.56
N VAL A 58 -1.68 -19.17 -20.26
CA VAL A 58 -0.60 -18.94 -21.22
C VAL A 58 0.46 -20.04 -21.05
N GLN A 59 0.87 -20.61 -22.18
CA GLN A 59 1.88 -21.67 -22.27
C GLN A 59 3.16 -21.29 -21.53
N THR A 60 3.88 -22.30 -21.05
CA THR A 60 5.15 -22.11 -20.35
C THR A 60 6.12 -21.28 -21.19
N ASP A 61 6.74 -20.29 -20.54
CA ASP A 61 7.70 -19.35 -21.12
C ASP A 61 7.14 -18.47 -22.26
N GLN A 62 5.82 -18.40 -22.42
CA GLN A 62 5.17 -17.48 -23.37
C GLN A 62 4.67 -16.23 -22.64
N ASN A 63 4.63 -15.11 -23.37
CA ASN A 63 4.25 -13.83 -22.80
C ASN A 63 2.76 -13.53 -22.98
N LEU A 64 2.21 -12.80 -22.02
CA LEU A 64 0.93 -12.12 -22.13
C LEU A 64 1.17 -10.62 -22.28
N ASP A 65 0.55 -10.06 -23.30
CA ASP A 65 0.49 -8.63 -23.55
C ASP A 65 -0.98 -8.20 -23.69
N MET A 66 -1.45 -7.46 -22.68
CA MET A 66 -2.73 -6.78 -22.64
C MET A 66 -2.49 -5.30 -22.32
N ASN A 67 -1.52 -4.69 -23.02
CA ASN A 67 -1.25 -3.27 -22.92
C ASN A 67 -2.20 -2.46 -23.81
N LEU A 68 -3.37 -2.11 -23.29
CA LEU A 68 -4.37 -1.25 -23.96
C LEU A 68 -4.00 0.25 -23.90
N THR A 69 -2.74 0.60 -23.60
CA THR A 69 -2.29 2.00 -23.51
C THR A 69 -1.32 2.39 -24.62
N ASP A 70 -0.81 1.42 -25.38
CA ASP A 70 0.09 1.69 -26.51
C ASP A 70 -0.64 1.89 -27.85
N ASP A 71 -1.94 1.66 -27.87
CA ASP A 71 -2.85 1.80 -29.00
C ASP A 71 -3.91 2.90 -28.81
N ALA A 72 -4.14 3.33 -27.57
CA ALA A 72 -5.14 4.33 -27.21
C ALA A 72 -4.97 5.68 -27.94
N ALA A 73 -6.08 6.18 -28.52
CA ALA A 73 -6.19 7.59 -28.87
C ALA A 73 -6.38 8.43 -27.60
N SER A 74 -6.03 9.72 -27.67
CA SER A 74 -6.20 10.62 -26.51
C SER A 74 -7.68 10.68 -26.08
N GLY A 75 -7.96 10.25 -24.84
CA GLY A 75 -9.28 10.28 -24.22
C GLY A 75 -10.02 8.95 -24.18
N ASP A 76 -9.42 7.87 -24.70
CA ASP A 76 -9.96 6.52 -24.58
C ASP A 76 -9.89 6.01 -23.12
N VAL A 77 -10.83 5.15 -22.74
CA VAL A 77 -10.98 4.59 -21.38
C VAL A 77 -11.15 3.07 -21.46
N ASP A 78 -10.01 2.41 -21.54
CA ASP A 78 -9.87 0.96 -21.65
C ASP A 78 -9.87 0.32 -20.29
N ARG A 79 -10.41 -0.89 -20.19
CA ARG A 79 -10.67 -1.55 -18.91
C ARG A 79 -10.43 -3.05 -18.96
N LEU A 80 -10.15 -3.62 -17.80
CA LEU A 80 -10.10 -5.07 -17.59
C LEU A 80 -11.08 -5.47 -16.49
N LEU A 81 -11.98 -6.40 -16.81
CA LEU A 81 -12.93 -6.96 -15.85
C LEU A 81 -12.75 -8.48 -15.73
N LEU A 82 -12.40 -8.92 -14.52
CA LEU A 82 -12.48 -10.31 -14.08
C LEU A 82 -13.69 -10.48 -13.17
N GLU A 83 -14.76 -11.06 -13.71
CA GLU A 83 -15.91 -11.53 -12.93
C GLU A 83 -15.50 -12.69 -12.00
N PRO A 84 -16.36 -13.10 -11.05
CA PRO A 84 -16.00 -14.08 -10.04
C PRO A 84 -15.37 -15.35 -10.60
N VAL A 85 -14.37 -15.86 -9.89
CA VAL A 85 -13.59 -17.07 -10.19
C VAL A 85 -12.75 -17.04 -11.48
N SER A 86 -12.63 -15.88 -12.14
CA SER A 86 -11.78 -15.70 -13.31
C SER A 86 -10.30 -15.71 -12.98
N ARG A 87 -9.48 -16.28 -13.86
CA ARG A 87 -8.04 -16.41 -13.62
C ARG A 87 -7.22 -16.14 -14.88
N ILE A 88 -6.11 -15.43 -14.72
CA ILE A 88 -5.05 -15.27 -15.72
C ILE A 88 -3.79 -15.90 -15.15
N PHE A 89 -3.23 -16.88 -15.85
CA PHE A 89 -1.97 -17.55 -15.47
C PHE A 89 -0.97 -17.48 -16.61
N VAL A 90 0.19 -16.90 -16.31
CA VAL A 90 1.41 -17.02 -17.10
C VAL A 90 2.38 -17.92 -16.34
N THR A 91 2.91 -18.94 -17.02
CA THR A 91 3.68 -20.03 -16.38
C THR A 91 5.13 -20.04 -16.85
N GLY A 92 6.02 -20.62 -16.04
CA GLY A 92 7.47 -20.51 -16.24
C GLY A 92 7.93 -19.05 -16.26
N THR A 93 8.87 -18.73 -17.16
CA THR A 93 9.54 -17.43 -17.24
C THR A 93 8.82 -16.38 -18.09
N GLY A 94 7.62 -16.69 -18.57
CA GLY A 94 6.82 -15.78 -19.39
C GLY A 94 6.38 -14.54 -18.60
N ASN A 95 6.47 -13.36 -19.23
CA ASN A 95 6.04 -12.11 -18.61
C ASN A 95 4.55 -11.85 -18.86
N ALA A 96 3.93 -11.10 -17.95
CA ALA A 96 2.59 -10.56 -18.11
C ALA A 96 2.64 -9.03 -18.04
N ASP A 97 2.21 -8.36 -19.11
CA ASP A 97 2.05 -6.91 -19.18
C ASP A 97 0.56 -6.59 -19.35
N ILE A 98 -0.05 -5.97 -18.34
CA ILE A 98 -1.48 -5.65 -18.32
C ILE A 98 -1.61 -4.17 -18.00
N ARG A 99 -2.01 -3.37 -18.97
CA ARG A 99 -2.16 -1.93 -18.76
C ARG A 99 -3.44 -1.42 -19.40
N VAL A 100 -4.14 -0.57 -18.68
CA VAL A 100 -5.39 0.03 -19.14
C VAL A 100 -5.44 1.52 -18.80
N SER A 101 -6.13 2.31 -19.61
CA SER A 101 -6.29 3.75 -19.40
C SER A 101 -7.40 4.09 -18.38
N GLY A 102 -8.31 3.15 -18.08
CA GLY A 102 -9.33 3.20 -17.02
C GLY A 102 -9.02 2.29 -15.84
N ASP A 103 -10.01 1.52 -15.38
CA ASP A 103 -9.91 0.64 -14.21
C ASP A 103 -9.65 -0.84 -14.55
N ILE A 104 -9.02 -1.54 -13.58
CA ILE A 104 -8.92 -2.99 -13.53
C ILE A 104 -9.74 -3.48 -12.34
N TRP A 105 -10.75 -4.30 -12.62
CA TRP A 105 -11.67 -4.82 -11.62
C TRP A 105 -11.54 -6.34 -11.46
N LEU A 106 -11.08 -6.77 -10.28
CA LEU A 106 -11.12 -8.17 -9.85
C LEU A 106 -12.23 -8.30 -8.81
N ASP A 107 -13.31 -9.01 -9.17
CA ASP A 107 -14.49 -9.12 -8.31
C ASP A 107 -14.27 -10.06 -7.11
N TYR A 108 -14.50 -11.37 -7.27
CA TYR A 108 -14.44 -12.33 -6.17
C TYR A 108 -13.65 -13.58 -6.57
N ASP A 109 -12.69 -14.00 -5.76
CA ASP A 109 -11.87 -15.21 -6.01
C ASP A 109 -11.18 -15.19 -7.40
N CYS A 110 -10.81 -13.99 -7.84
CA CYS A 110 -10.10 -13.78 -9.10
C CYS A 110 -8.59 -13.92 -8.90
N THR A 111 -7.86 -14.33 -9.93
CA THR A 111 -6.40 -14.49 -9.86
C THR A 111 -5.74 -13.90 -11.09
N ILE A 112 -4.71 -13.08 -10.92
CA ILE A 112 -3.75 -12.76 -11.98
C ILE A 112 -2.37 -13.15 -11.46
N ASN A 113 -1.70 -14.03 -12.21
CA ASN A 113 -0.45 -14.64 -11.79
C ASN A 113 0.58 -14.73 -12.92
N ALA A 114 1.82 -14.37 -12.62
CA ALA A 114 3.01 -14.83 -13.34
C ALA A 114 3.81 -15.76 -12.42
N GLU A 115 4.29 -16.90 -12.92
CA GLU A 115 5.00 -17.87 -12.08
C GLU A 115 6.42 -17.41 -11.74
N ASP A 116 7.31 -17.30 -12.74
CA ASP A 116 8.69 -16.84 -12.57
C ASP A 116 9.02 -15.62 -13.44
N GLY A 117 8.16 -15.26 -14.39
CA GLY A 117 8.29 -14.03 -15.18
C GLY A 117 7.78 -12.80 -14.45
N ASN A 118 8.09 -11.63 -15.00
CA ASN A 118 7.65 -10.37 -14.42
C ASN A 118 6.14 -10.18 -14.63
N LEU A 119 5.48 -9.62 -13.61
CA LEU A 119 4.10 -9.17 -13.67
C LEU A 119 4.08 -7.64 -13.57
N LEU A 120 3.62 -6.98 -14.62
CA LEU A 120 3.38 -5.54 -14.65
C LEU A 120 1.89 -5.28 -14.83
N ILE A 121 1.33 -4.50 -13.91
CA ILE A 121 -0.07 -4.11 -13.92
C ILE A 121 -0.16 -2.61 -13.72
N GLU A 122 -0.74 -1.90 -14.69
CA GLU A 122 -0.97 -0.46 -14.61
C GLU A 122 -2.43 -0.11 -14.93
N ALA A 123 -3.09 0.67 -14.09
CA ALA A 123 -4.43 1.17 -14.36
C ALA A 123 -4.48 2.68 -14.22
N ASN A 124 -4.87 3.39 -15.28
CA ASN A 124 -4.99 4.85 -15.28
C ASN A 124 -3.69 5.58 -14.86
N TRP A 125 -2.53 4.94 -15.05
CA TRP A 125 -1.28 5.40 -14.46
C TRP A 125 -0.62 6.53 -15.27
N ASN A 126 -0.44 6.32 -16.58
CA ASN A 126 0.27 7.23 -17.49
C ASN A 126 -0.63 8.36 -18.03
N THR A 127 -1.93 8.10 -18.12
CA THR A 127 -2.95 9.05 -18.56
C THR A 127 -4.08 9.06 -17.55
N SER A 128 -4.51 10.25 -17.12
CA SER A 128 -5.63 10.38 -16.19
C SER A 128 -6.94 10.45 -16.96
N SER A 129 -7.71 9.37 -16.89
CA SER A 129 -9.07 9.27 -17.39
C SER A 129 -10.07 9.85 -16.38
N SER A 130 -11.12 10.46 -16.91
CA SER A 130 -12.18 11.02 -16.07
C SER A 130 -13.20 9.96 -15.68
N GLY A 131 -13.70 10.03 -14.44
CA GLY A 131 -14.69 9.08 -13.93
C GLY A 131 -14.68 8.96 -12.42
N ASN A 132 -15.54 8.09 -11.89
CA ASN A 132 -15.61 7.76 -10.46
C ASN A 132 -15.27 6.28 -10.28
N PHE A 133 -14.00 5.99 -10.02
CA PHE A 133 -13.49 4.63 -9.94
C PHE A 133 -12.18 4.58 -9.15
N ALA A 134 -11.91 3.41 -8.55
CA ALA A 134 -10.56 3.05 -8.13
C ALA A 134 -9.78 2.57 -9.36
N GLY A 135 -8.49 2.91 -9.48
CA GLY A 135 -7.67 2.46 -10.61
C GLY A 135 -7.58 0.93 -10.65
N ILE A 136 -7.26 0.30 -9.51
CA ILE A 136 -7.36 -1.15 -9.35
C ILE A 136 -8.29 -1.46 -8.18
N HIS A 137 -9.28 -2.32 -8.41
CA HIS A 137 -10.15 -2.88 -7.38
C HIS A 137 -9.84 -4.37 -7.17
N LEU A 138 -9.52 -4.73 -5.93
CA LEU A 138 -9.30 -6.10 -5.49
C LEU A 138 -10.40 -6.47 -4.49
N GLY A 139 -11.42 -7.19 -4.94
CA GLY A 139 -12.46 -7.68 -4.06
C GLY A 139 -12.06 -8.95 -3.28
N PRO A 140 -13.00 -9.58 -2.58
CA PRO A 140 -12.70 -10.66 -1.65
C PRO A 140 -12.10 -11.89 -2.33
N PHE A 141 -11.13 -12.53 -1.65
CA PHE A 141 -10.42 -13.73 -2.11
C PHE A 141 -9.63 -13.54 -3.42
N THR A 142 -9.48 -12.30 -3.89
CA THR A 142 -8.70 -12.04 -5.10
C THR A 142 -7.20 -12.14 -4.81
N TYR A 143 -6.44 -12.41 -5.87
CA TYR A 143 -5.01 -12.63 -5.84
C TYR A 143 -4.32 -11.91 -7.00
N LEU A 144 -3.24 -11.19 -6.70
CA LEU A 144 -2.39 -10.50 -7.66
C LEU A 144 -0.91 -10.77 -7.33
N GLY A 145 -0.14 -11.37 -8.24
CA GLY A 145 1.30 -11.58 -7.97
C GLY A 145 1.89 -12.89 -8.48
N VAL A 146 2.80 -13.49 -7.69
CA VAL A 146 3.46 -14.79 -7.98
C VAL A 146 3.09 -15.91 -6.99
N LEU A 147 2.25 -16.85 -7.44
CA LEU A 147 1.52 -17.80 -6.57
C LEU A 147 2.41 -18.95 -6.10
N ASN A 148 3.52 -19.23 -6.80
CA ASN A 148 4.45 -20.31 -6.50
C ASN A 148 5.49 -19.89 -5.43
N GLY A 149 4.98 -19.29 -4.35
CA GLY A 149 5.70 -18.62 -3.27
C GLY A 149 6.85 -19.39 -2.64
N ALA A 150 8.02 -18.73 -2.61
CA ALA A 150 9.34 -19.14 -2.11
C ALA A 150 10.37 -19.68 -3.13
N THR A 151 10.03 -19.80 -4.42
CA THR A 151 11.07 -20.00 -5.48
C THR A 151 10.96 -19.05 -6.66
N SER A 152 9.88 -18.27 -6.73
CA SER A 152 9.66 -17.33 -7.83
C SER A 152 10.67 -16.18 -7.80
N SER A 153 11.21 -15.86 -8.98
CA SER A 153 12.15 -14.74 -9.19
C SER A 153 11.57 -13.54 -9.95
N GLY A 154 10.31 -13.64 -10.38
CA GLY A 154 9.65 -12.59 -11.15
C GLY A 154 9.41 -11.33 -10.32
N ALA A 155 9.68 -10.16 -10.89
CA ALA A 155 9.32 -8.89 -10.28
C ALA A 155 7.81 -8.63 -10.43
N VAL A 156 7.17 -8.08 -9.40
CA VAL A 156 5.77 -7.67 -9.45
C VAL A 156 5.71 -6.16 -9.32
N THR A 157 5.18 -5.47 -10.32
CA THR A 157 4.95 -4.01 -10.30
C THR A 157 3.48 -3.73 -10.54
N ILE A 158 2.84 -3.06 -9.59
CA ILE A 158 1.43 -2.71 -9.63
C ILE A 158 1.31 -1.22 -9.42
N ARG A 159 0.69 -0.51 -10.37
CA ARG A 159 0.51 0.94 -10.31
C ARG A 159 -0.89 1.33 -10.67
N ALA A 160 -1.47 2.27 -9.94
CA ALA A 160 -2.81 2.72 -10.26
C ALA A 160 -3.15 4.14 -9.82
N ARG A 161 -4.04 4.78 -10.56
CA ARG A 161 -4.62 6.08 -10.22
C ARG A 161 -6.14 6.02 -10.18
N GLY A 162 -6.76 6.62 -9.18
CA GLY A 162 -8.22 6.79 -9.15
C GLY A 162 -8.75 7.78 -10.20
N GLY A 163 -10.05 7.71 -10.47
CA GLY A 163 -10.76 8.70 -11.30
C GLY A 163 -10.79 10.11 -10.70
N ASP A 164 -11.34 11.10 -11.38
CA ASP A 164 -11.31 12.52 -10.97
C ASP A 164 -12.68 13.12 -10.59
N THR A 165 -13.72 12.29 -10.48
CA THR A 165 -15.08 12.73 -10.10
C THR A 165 -15.63 11.91 -8.94
N GLY A 166 -16.55 12.47 -8.16
CA GLY A 166 -17.17 11.74 -7.06
C GLY A 166 -16.25 11.54 -5.85
N SER A 167 -16.35 10.38 -5.21
CA SER A 167 -15.68 9.99 -3.96
C SER A 167 -15.20 8.54 -4.06
N GLY A 168 -14.20 8.14 -3.29
CA GLY A 168 -13.68 6.77 -3.36
C GLY A 168 -12.77 6.54 -4.56
N ASN A 169 -12.11 7.59 -5.07
CA ASN A 169 -11.20 7.47 -6.21
C ASN A 169 -9.83 7.03 -5.75
N HIS A 170 -9.72 5.78 -5.32
CA HIS A 170 -8.45 5.22 -4.85
C HIS A 170 -7.51 4.94 -6.02
N GLY A 171 -6.20 5.04 -5.80
CA GLY A 171 -5.25 4.41 -6.72
C GLY A 171 -5.50 2.91 -6.76
N ILE A 172 -5.26 2.24 -5.63
CA ILE A 172 -5.59 0.83 -5.41
C ILE A 172 -6.54 0.72 -4.22
N TYR A 173 -7.64 0.02 -4.40
CA TYR A 173 -8.57 -0.35 -3.35
C TYR A 173 -8.60 -1.87 -3.19
N SER A 174 -8.26 -2.36 -2.00
CA SER A 174 -8.40 -3.77 -1.63
C SER A 174 -9.44 -3.91 -0.53
N TYR A 175 -10.36 -4.85 -0.73
CA TYR A 175 -11.33 -5.28 0.27
C TYR A 175 -11.28 -6.80 0.38
N GLY A 176 -10.29 -7.28 1.14
CA GLY A 176 -10.02 -8.70 1.29
C GLY A 176 -9.40 -9.35 0.04
N GLY A 177 -8.61 -8.61 -0.75
CA GLY A 177 -7.74 -9.14 -1.81
C GLY A 177 -6.27 -9.22 -1.35
N SER A 178 -5.46 -10.09 -1.96
CA SER A 178 -4.04 -10.25 -1.64
C SER A 178 -3.12 -9.84 -2.79
N ILE A 179 -1.98 -9.26 -2.43
CA ILE A 179 -0.88 -8.96 -3.36
C ILE A 179 0.37 -9.70 -2.89
N ILE A 180 0.96 -10.54 -3.73
CA ILE A 180 2.05 -11.44 -3.32
C ILE A 180 3.27 -11.32 -4.25
N GLY A 181 4.41 -10.95 -3.66
CA GLY A 181 5.73 -10.96 -4.29
C GLY A 181 6.45 -12.31 -4.10
N GLY A 182 7.54 -12.50 -4.85
CA GLY A 182 8.28 -13.76 -4.89
C GLY A 182 9.35 -13.91 -3.81
N ASP A 183 10.31 -14.77 -4.10
CA ASP A 183 11.50 -15.03 -3.27
C ASP A 183 12.60 -13.98 -3.47
N SER A 184 12.72 -13.40 -4.68
CA SER A 184 13.82 -12.46 -4.99
C SER A 184 13.47 -11.28 -5.90
N GLY A 185 12.50 -11.43 -6.81
CA GLY A 185 12.03 -10.31 -7.64
C GLY A 185 11.25 -9.28 -6.81
N PRO A 186 11.54 -7.98 -6.92
CA PRO A 186 10.93 -6.97 -6.05
C PRO A 186 9.40 -6.89 -6.22
N LEU A 187 8.70 -6.59 -5.13
CA LEU A 187 7.29 -6.22 -5.13
C LEU A 187 7.16 -4.70 -5.00
N VAL A 188 6.66 -4.04 -6.04
CA VAL A 188 6.45 -2.59 -6.09
C VAL A 188 4.96 -2.30 -6.24
N ILE A 189 4.40 -1.55 -5.31
CA ILE A 189 2.99 -1.13 -5.27
C ILE A 189 2.94 0.40 -5.20
N GLU A 190 2.37 1.04 -6.21
CA GLU A 190 2.25 2.49 -6.29
C GLU A 190 0.80 2.92 -6.54
N GLY A 191 0.28 3.81 -5.72
CA GLY A 191 -1.10 4.29 -5.81
C GLY A 191 -1.22 5.80 -5.73
N ALA A 192 -2.03 6.38 -6.61
CA ALA A 192 -2.37 7.79 -6.58
C ALA A 192 -3.88 7.98 -6.50
N GLY A 193 -4.35 8.70 -5.48
CA GLY A 193 -5.75 9.06 -5.34
C GLY A 193 -6.17 10.05 -6.43
N GLY A 194 -7.45 10.00 -6.77
CA GLY A 194 -8.09 10.90 -7.70
C GLY A 194 -8.13 12.36 -7.26
N LEU A 195 -7.86 13.30 -8.16
CA LEU A 195 -8.05 14.73 -7.92
C LEU A 195 -9.52 15.13 -8.03
N SER A 196 -10.35 14.63 -7.12
CA SER A 196 -11.79 14.87 -7.10
C SER A 196 -12.19 15.83 -5.97
N GLY A 197 -13.38 16.44 -6.07
CA GLY A 197 -13.94 17.28 -5.00
C GLY A 197 -14.63 16.50 -3.88
N GLY A 198 -14.92 15.21 -4.06
CA GLY A 198 -15.51 14.37 -3.02
C GLY A 198 -14.44 13.77 -2.11
N ASP A 199 -14.87 13.14 -1.02
CA ASP A 199 -13.98 12.57 -0.01
C ASP A 199 -13.42 11.20 -0.42
N ASP A 200 -12.48 10.68 0.38
CA ASP A 200 -11.99 9.30 0.33
C ASP A 200 -11.19 8.95 -0.93
N ASN A 201 -10.24 9.80 -1.32
CA ASN A 201 -9.38 9.57 -2.49
C ASN A 201 -7.97 9.16 -2.06
N ALA A 202 -7.85 8.04 -1.34
CA ALA A 202 -6.56 7.54 -0.91
C ALA A 202 -5.65 7.12 -2.08
N GLY A 203 -4.33 7.22 -1.93
CA GLY A 203 -3.40 6.60 -2.88
C GLY A 203 -3.56 5.09 -2.90
N LEU A 204 -3.45 4.49 -1.73
CA LEU A 204 -3.67 3.07 -1.48
C LEU A 204 -4.63 2.91 -0.31
N TYR A 205 -5.69 2.13 -0.47
CA TYR A 205 -6.61 1.77 0.62
C TYR A 205 -6.77 0.25 0.71
N PHE A 206 -6.19 -0.32 1.76
CA PHE A 206 -6.35 -1.73 2.13
C PHE A 206 -7.32 -1.81 3.30
N ALA A 207 -8.59 -2.05 2.99
CA ALA A 207 -9.69 -2.02 3.95
C ALA A 207 -9.86 -3.38 4.65
N ASP A 208 -10.16 -3.36 5.95
CA ASP A 208 -10.38 -4.59 6.73
C ASP A 208 -11.63 -5.33 6.25
N HIS A 209 -11.49 -6.64 6.10
CA HIS A 209 -12.60 -7.51 5.76
C HIS A 209 -12.96 -8.38 6.98
N PRO A 210 -14.24 -8.44 7.42
CA PRO A 210 -14.63 -9.05 8.69
C PRO A 210 -14.37 -10.55 8.82
N GLN A 211 -14.02 -11.21 7.71
CA GLN A 211 -13.74 -12.65 7.64
C GLN A 211 -12.37 -12.96 7.05
N LEU A 212 -11.66 -11.96 6.53
CA LEU A 212 -10.42 -12.16 5.79
C LEU A 212 -9.41 -11.14 6.28
N HIS A 213 -8.28 -11.63 6.76
CA HIS A 213 -7.11 -10.79 7.01
C HIS A 213 -6.15 -11.07 5.87
N GLN A 214 -6.42 -10.47 4.71
CA GLN A 214 -5.56 -10.64 3.53
C GLN A 214 -4.37 -9.68 3.63
N VAL A 215 -3.31 -9.97 2.87
CA VAL A 215 -1.96 -9.53 3.20
C VAL A 215 -1.21 -9.11 1.94
N ILE A 216 -0.43 -8.04 2.05
CA ILE A 216 0.69 -7.83 1.12
C ILE A 216 1.85 -8.71 1.60
N LEU A 217 2.17 -9.75 0.85
CA LEU A 217 3.17 -10.76 1.22
C LEU A 217 4.39 -10.70 0.32
N GLY A 218 5.58 -10.83 0.90
CA GLY A 218 6.82 -11.14 0.18
C GLY A 218 7.50 -12.34 0.82
N TRP A 219 7.70 -13.41 0.06
CA TRP A 219 8.37 -14.64 0.56
C TRP A 219 9.88 -14.46 0.76
N GLY A 220 10.45 -13.51 0.03
CA GLY A 220 11.83 -13.07 0.24
C GLY A 220 12.20 -11.80 -0.52
N CYS A 221 11.30 -11.31 -1.36
CA CYS A 221 11.48 -10.06 -2.09
C CYS A 221 11.45 -8.82 -1.20
N ASP A 222 12.17 -7.79 -1.63
CA ASP A 222 11.96 -6.44 -1.11
C ASP A 222 10.56 -5.94 -1.50
N ILE A 223 9.87 -5.33 -0.55
CA ILE A 223 8.53 -4.77 -0.74
C ILE A 223 8.64 -3.23 -0.69
N THR A 224 8.17 -2.56 -1.73
CA THR A 224 8.04 -1.11 -1.78
C THR A 224 6.58 -0.74 -1.99
N VAL A 225 6.00 -0.02 -1.03
CA VAL A 225 4.64 0.48 -1.07
C VAL A 225 4.67 2.00 -1.02
N THR A 226 4.13 2.66 -2.05
CA THR A 226 4.06 4.12 -2.15
C THR A 226 2.65 4.58 -2.46
N GLY A 227 2.09 5.45 -1.64
CA GLY A 227 0.77 6.02 -1.85
C GLY A 227 0.78 7.55 -1.79
N THR A 228 0.06 8.19 -2.72
CA THR A 228 -0.21 9.63 -2.70
C THR A 228 -1.71 9.89 -2.70
N GLY A 229 -2.22 10.57 -1.68
CA GLY A 229 -3.62 10.95 -1.58
C GLY A 229 -4.00 11.99 -2.63
N GLY A 230 -5.25 11.93 -3.09
CA GLY A 230 -5.82 12.86 -4.05
C GLY A 230 -6.55 14.02 -3.35
N GLY A 231 -7.74 14.32 -3.87
CA GLY A 231 -8.64 15.33 -3.30
C GLY A 231 -8.35 16.77 -3.74
N LEU A 232 -9.42 17.56 -3.82
CA LEU A 232 -9.42 18.99 -4.12
C LEU A 232 -10.33 19.74 -3.14
N GLY A 233 -10.10 21.05 -2.98
CA GLY A 233 -10.97 21.91 -2.17
C GLY A 233 -11.11 21.40 -0.73
N SER A 234 -12.33 21.14 -0.28
CA SER A 234 -12.63 20.67 1.08
C SER A 234 -12.66 19.14 1.24
N SER A 235 -12.28 18.38 0.22
CA SER A 235 -12.24 16.91 0.26
C SER A 235 -11.49 16.41 1.50
N ALA A 236 -12.07 15.45 2.20
CA ALA A 236 -11.52 14.83 3.41
C ALA A 236 -11.12 13.36 3.17
N ASN A 237 -10.36 12.81 4.13
CA ASN A 237 -9.92 11.41 4.17
C ASN A 237 -9.14 11.00 2.91
N ASN A 238 -8.15 11.80 2.51
CA ASN A 238 -7.30 11.47 1.36
C ASN A 238 -5.89 11.07 1.80
N PRO A 239 -5.69 9.95 2.52
CA PRO A 239 -4.36 9.58 2.94
C PRO A 239 -3.51 9.10 1.76
N GLY A 240 -2.19 9.17 1.91
CA GLY A 240 -1.29 8.52 0.98
C GLY A 240 -1.52 7.02 0.96
N VAL A 241 -1.40 6.40 2.13
CA VAL A 241 -1.68 4.98 2.33
C VAL A 241 -2.57 4.82 3.56
N PHE A 242 -3.67 4.09 3.41
CA PHE A 242 -4.51 3.63 4.52
C PHE A 242 -4.42 2.10 4.59
N LEU A 243 -3.88 1.60 5.69
CA LEU A 243 -3.61 0.19 5.92
C LEU A 243 -4.41 -0.33 7.12
N GLU A 244 -5.51 -1.03 6.86
CA GLU A 244 -6.27 -1.82 7.85
C GLU A 244 -5.93 -3.32 7.77
N GLU A 245 -5.08 -3.71 6.83
CA GLU A 245 -4.60 -5.08 6.60
C GLU A 245 -3.10 -5.23 6.91
N MET A 246 -2.57 -6.46 6.94
CA MET A 246 -1.15 -6.69 7.25
C MET A 246 -0.26 -6.50 6.01
N ILE A 247 0.97 -6.00 6.22
CA ILE A 247 2.08 -6.17 5.28
C ILE A 247 3.15 -7.03 5.95
N HIS A 248 3.62 -8.06 5.26
CA HIS A 248 4.63 -8.98 5.78
C HIS A 248 5.67 -9.36 4.71
N SER A 249 6.94 -9.23 5.08
CA SER A 249 8.08 -9.73 4.31
C SER A 249 8.85 -10.76 5.13
N ASP A 250 9.03 -11.96 4.58
CA ASP A 250 9.73 -13.06 5.24
C ASP A 250 11.25 -12.84 5.30
N LEU A 251 11.86 -12.18 4.30
CA LEU A 251 13.33 -11.97 4.25
C LEU A 251 13.77 -10.63 3.63
N GLY A 252 12.91 -9.97 2.86
CA GLY A 252 13.25 -8.73 2.15
C GLY A 252 12.99 -7.46 2.95
N ASP A 253 13.68 -6.39 2.60
CA ASP A 253 13.44 -5.07 3.19
C ASP A 253 12.03 -4.57 2.82
N LEU A 254 11.40 -3.85 3.74
CA LEU A 254 10.06 -3.28 3.57
C LEU A 254 10.15 -1.76 3.63
N THR A 255 9.77 -1.10 2.53
CA THR A 255 9.65 0.36 2.46
C THR A 255 8.19 0.75 2.29
N LEU A 256 7.70 1.60 3.18
CA LEU A 256 6.33 2.11 3.18
C LEU A 256 6.35 3.64 3.18
N THR A 257 5.86 4.25 2.10
CA THR A 257 5.82 5.70 1.92
C THR A 257 4.41 6.18 1.65
N GLY A 258 3.95 7.18 2.40
CA GLY A 258 2.64 7.79 2.23
C GLY A 258 2.71 9.31 2.21
N THR A 259 2.09 9.94 1.22
CA THR A 259 1.89 11.40 1.14
C THR A 259 0.41 11.73 1.10
N GLY A 260 -0.09 12.52 2.05
CA GLY A 260 -1.50 12.89 2.12
C GLY A 260 -1.93 13.86 1.01
N GLY A 261 -3.23 13.89 0.74
CA GLY A 261 -3.84 14.75 -0.26
C GLY A 261 -3.71 16.25 0.04
N GLY A 262 -3.61 17.07 -1.00
CA GLY A 262 -3.40 18.52 -0.88
C GLY A 262 -4.66 19.33 -0.54
N SER A 263 -5.79 18.69 -0.28
CA SER A 263 -7.06 19.36 0.04
C SER A 263 -7.04 19.99 1.45
N THR A 264 -8.01 20.86 1.74
CA THR A 264 -8.15 21.54 3.03
C THR A 264 -9.08 20.81 4.00
N GLY A 265 -9.67 19.67 3.60
CA GLY A 265 -10.45 18.82 4.49
C GLY A 265 -9.57 18.14 5.55
N THR A 266 -10.18 17.37 6.45
CA THR A 266 -9.48 16.61 7.49
C THR A 266 -9.03 15.25 7.00
N GLY A 267 -8.09 14.59 7.68
CA GLY A 267 -7.72 13.19 7.39
C GLY A 267 -6.88 13.00 6.13
N ASN A 268 -6.14 14.03 5.69
CA ASN A 268 -5.19 13.90 4.59
C ASN A 268 -3.81 13.48 5.12
N ASP A 269 -3.79 12.36 5.85
CA ASP A 269 -2.57 11.87 6.50
C ASP A 269 -1.57 11.31 5.48
N GLY A 270 -0.28 11.35 5.78
CA GLY A 270 0.70 10.66 4.94
C GLY A 270 0.39 9.16 4.90
N LEU A 271 0.41 8.55 6.07
CA LEU A 271 0.21 7.13 6.26
C LEU A 271 -0.72 6.89 7.46
N VAL A 272 -1.72 6.02 7.29
CA VAL A 272 -2.56 5.50 8.37
C VAL A 272 -2.31 4.00 8.51
N VAL A 273 -1.84 3.56 9.69
CA VAL A 273 -1.50 2.16 10.01
C VAL A 273 -2.42 1.64 11.12
N ASP A 274 -3.56 1.08 10.73
CA ASP A 274 -4.52 0.43 11.64
C ASP A 274 -4.27 -1.08 11.80
N ASN A 275 -3.20 -1.61 11.19
CA ASN A 275 -2.77 -3.00 11.36
C ASN A 275 -1.23 -3.16 11.37
N TYR A 276 -0.68 -4.36 11.17
CA TYR A 276 0.75 -4.63 11.36
C TYR A 276 1.58 -4.50 10.08
N VAL A 277 2.77 -3.92 10.22
CA VAL A 277 3.82 -3.94 9.20
C VAL A 277 5.00 -4.73 9.77
N THR A 278 5.36 -5.81 9.10
CA THR A 278 6.34 -6.78 9.61
C THR A 278 7.35 -7.15 8.53
N SER A 279 8.62 -7.31 8.92
CA SER A 279 9.67 -7.81 8.04
C SER A 279 10.72 -8.53 8.89
N GLU A 280 11.29 -9.64 8.43
CA GLU A 280 12.48 -10.19 9.10
C GLU A 280 13.74 -9.34 8.83
N ALA A 281 13.73 -8.47 7.82
CA ALA A 281 14.79 -7.53 7.50
C ALA A 281 14.43 -6.11 7.96
N ASN A 282 14.88 -5.07 7.23
CA ASN A 282 14.63 -3.69 7.66
C ASN A 282 13.24 -3.21 7.27
N ILE A 283 12.68 -2.34 8.11
CA ILE A 283 11.46 -1.58 7.83
C ILE A 283 11.84 -0.09 7.76
N THR A 284 11.51 0.55 6.64
CA THR A 284 11.58 2.01 6.47
C THR A 284 10.18 2.55 6.25
N VAL A 285 9.76 3.48 7.11
CA VAL A 285 8.44 4.11 7.05
C VAL A 285 8.61 5.61 6.90
N SER A 286 7.96 6.18 5.88
CA SER A 286 7.97 7.62 5.64
C SER A 286 6.55 8.13 5.43
N GLY A 287 6.13 9.05 6.30
CA GLY A 287 4.88 9.77 6.16
C GLY A 287 5.12 11.23 5.83
N MET A 288 4.29 11.80 4.97
CA MET A 288 4.22 13.24 4.73
C MET A 288 2.76 13.67 4.76
N THR A 289 2.40 14.49 5.75
CA THR A 289 1.07 15.07 5.86
C THR A 289 0.70 15.85 4.58
N GLY A 290 -0.57 15.75 4.21
CA GLY A 290 -1.19 16.58 3.19
C GLY A 290 -1.62 17.95 3.72
N GLY A 291 -2.64 18.53 3.09
CA GLY A 291 -3.29 19.75 3.56
C GLY A 291 -4.34 19.49 4.66
N GLY A 292 -4.90 20.58 5.21
CA GLY A 292 -5.86 20.51 6.33
C GLY A 292 -5.23 20.79 7.69
N THR A 293 -6.05 20.94 8.73
CA THR A 293 -5.59 21.35 10.07
C THR A 293 -5.20 20.19 10.99
N ASP A 294 -5.70 18.98 10.70
CA ASP A 294 -5.60 17.83 11.59
C ASP A 294 -4.82 16.66 10.96
N ALA A 295 -4.25 16.88 9.78
CA ALA A 295 -3.47 15.87 9.06
C ALA A 295 -2.10 15.66 9.74
N VAL A 296 -1.65 14.40 9.75
CA VAL A 296 -0.36 14.00 10.34
C VAL A 296 0.47 13.20 9.33
N ASP A 297 1.76 13.05 9.61
CA ASP A 297 2.64 12.29 8.71
C ASP A 297 2.32 10.79 8.79
N ILE A 298 2.30 10.27 10.02
CA ILE A 298 2.06 8.86 10.31
C ILE A 298 1.04 8.78 11.44
N TYR A 299 -0.14 8.25 11.15
CA TYR A 299 -1.16 7.97 12.14
C TYR A 299 -1.22 6.47 12.43
N VAL A 300 -1.16 6.11 13.72
CA VAL A 300 -1.32 4.72 14.17
C VAL A 300 -2.55 4.66 15.09
N PRO A 301 -3.78 4.60 14.53
CA PRO A 301 -5.03 4.71 15.27
C PRO A 301 -5.28 3.60 16.30
N GLN A 302 -4.54 2.49 16.19
CA GLN A 302 -4.96 1.18 16.68
C GLN A 302 -5.56 1.12 18.09
N SER A 303 -6.68 0.41 18.16
CA SER A 303 -7.39 -0.03 19.37
C SER A 303 -6.85 -1.34 19.97
N LEU A 304 -5.82 -1.94 19.36
CA LEU A 304 -5.31 -3.28 19.71
C LEU A 304 -4.04 -3.27 20.57
N THR A 305 -3.75 -4.42 21.17
CA THR A 305 -2.70 -4.63 22.17
C THR A 305 -1.28 -4.87 21.62
N ALA A 306 -1.01 -4.63 20.34
CA ALA A 306 0.08 -5.27 19.59
C ALA A 306 0.98 -4.29 18.77
N VAL A 307 2.00 -4.84 18.07
CA VAL A 307 3.17 -4.14 17.49
C VAL A 307 2.93 -3.62 16.08
N ALA A 308 2.82 -2.29 15.90
CA ALA A 308 2.60 -1.65 14.60
C ALA A 308 3.74 -1.93 13.59
N PHE A 309 5.00 -1.90 14.06
CA PHE A 309 6.19 -2.16 13.22
C PHE A 309 7.10 -3.20 13.88
N TYR A 310 7.23 -4.38 13.26
CA TYR A 310 7.97 -5.52 13.83
C TYR A 310 9.06 -6.01 12.87
N ALA A 311 10.32 -5.78 13.26
CA ALA A 311 11.53 -6.15 12.54
C ALA A 311 12.54 -6.87 13.45
N PRO A 312 12.27 -8.12 13.89
CA PRO A 312 13.02 -8.75 14.99
C PRO A 312 14.52 -8.91 14.70
N ASN A 313 14.89 -9.10 13.43
CA ASN A 313 16.27 -9.26 13.00
C ASN A 313 16.83 -8.05 12.24
N GLY A 314 16.01 -7.02 11.98
CA GLY A 314 16.39 -5.82 11.24
C GLY A 314 16.18 -4.52 12.00
N THR A 315 16.24 -3.41 11.28
CA THR A 315 16.02 -2.07 11.85
C THR A 315 14.64 -1.53 11.51
N VAL A 316 14.09 -0.68 12.37
CA VAL A 316 12.90 0.13 12.05
C VAL A 316 13.31 1.60 11.98
N SER A 317 13.16 2.21 10.81
CA SER A 317 13.41 3.63 10.58
C SER A 317 12.09 4.35 10.32
N LEU A 318 11.80 5.39 11.12
CA LEU A 318 10.57 6.17 11.03
C LEU A 318 10.88 7.61 10.61
N HIS A 319 10.29 8.08 9.52
CA HIS A 319 10.44 9.44 9.01
C HIS A 319 9.10 10.18 9.01
N SER A 320 9.01 11.24 9.82
CA SER A 320 7.80 12.07 9.98
C SER A 320 8.16 13.55 10.15
N PRO A 321 8.60 14.23 9.08
CA PRO A 321 9.26 15.53 9.16
C PRO A 321 8.34 16.76 9.38
N VAL A 322 7.02 16.64 9.19
CA VAL A 322 6.09 17.77 9.14
C VAL A 322 4.97 17.64 10.17
N GLY A 323 3.96 16.81 9.91
CA GLY A 323 2.82 16.59 10.79
C GLY A 323 3.14 15.71 12.00
N GLY A 324 4.27 14.99 11.96
CA GLY A 324 4.71 14.08 13.00
C GLY A 324 3.96 12.75 13.01
N MET A 325 4.48 11.81 13.81
CA MET A 325 3.87 10.52 14.05
C MET A 325 2.96 10.57 15.28
N THR A 326 1.68 10.23 15.11
CA THR A 326 0.66 10.25 16.17
C THR A 326 0.18 8.83 16.48
N PRO A 327 0.42 8.31 17.70
CA PRO A 327 -0.23 7.08 18.16
C PRO A 327 -1.68 7.34 18.57
N SER A 328 -2.47 6.27 18.67
CA SER A 328 -3.87 6.28 19.07
C SER A 328 -4.12 7.18 20.30
N PRO A 329 -5.07 8.12 20.24
CA PRO A 329 -5.41 8.95 21.41
C PRO A 329 -6.02 8.12 22.55
N THR A 330 -6.62 6.97 22.23
CA THR A 330 -7.33 6.12 23.19
C THR A 330 -6.38 5.21 23.98
N SER A 331 -5.39 4.62 23.30
CA SER A 331 -4.44 3.70 23.93
C SER A 331 -3.09 4.35 24.25
N GLY A 332 -2.69 5.41 23.53
CA GLY A 332 -1.36 6.01 23.60
C GLY A 332 -0.22 5.09 23.15
N ARG A 333 -0.54 3.88 22.67
CA ARG A 333 0.43 2.82 22.42
C ARG A 333 1.02 2.94 21.03
N LEU A 334 2.34 3.08 20.97
CA LEU A 334 3.14 2.81 19.78
C LEU A 334 4.08 1.66 20.11
N LEU A 335 3.84 0.49 19.54
CA LEU A 335 4.75 -0.63 19.66
C LEU A 335 5.61 -0.72 18.39
N VAL A 336 6.91 -0.49 18.57
CA VAL A 336 7.96 -0.69 17.56
C VAL A 336 8.94 -1.71 18.11
N ASN A 337 9.29 -2.70 17.31
CA ASN A 337 10.21 -3.77 17.70
C ASN A 337 11.19 -4.10 16.58
N GLY A 338 12.25 -3.30 16.47
CA GLY A 338 13.44 -3.62 15.69
C GLY A 338 14.62 -4.04 16.57
N ALA A 339 15.60 -4.75 15.99
CA ALA A 339 16.92 -4.92 16.62
C ALA A 339 17.57 -3.56 16.95
N GLN A 340 17.32 -2.56 16.10
CA GLN A 340 17.48 -1.14 16.40
C GLN A 340 16.29 -0.36 15.81
N SER A 341 15.61 0.45 16.62
CA SER A 341 14.53 1.31 16.16
C SER A 341 14.95 2.77 16.29
N ALA A 342 14.70 3.59 15.27
CA ALA A 342 15.09 5.00 15.28
C ALA A 342 14.12 5.87 14.51
N PHE A 343 13.97 7.11 14.96
CA PHE A 343 13.44 8.18 14.13
C PHE A 343 14.56 8.76 13.27
N ALA A 344 14.27 9.01 12.00
CA ALA A 344 15.17 9.76 11.13
C ALA A 344 15.32 11.21 11.61
N ALA A 345 16.47 11.83 11.35
CA ALA A 345 16.71 13.22 11.74
C ALA A 345 15.64 14.16 11.16
N GLY A 346 15.16 15.09 11.99
CA GLY A 346 14.08 16.02 11.65
C GLY A 346 12.67 15.46 11.81
N SER A 347 12.51 14.19 12.22
CA SER A 347 11.19 13.62 12.47
C SER A 347 10.54 14.17 13.74
N ARG A 348 9.22 14.15 13.79
CA ARG A 348 8.41 14.61 14.92
C ARG A 348 7.62 13.44 15.48
N PHE A 349 7.62 13.27 16.80
CA PHE A 349 6.76 12.31 17.49
C PHE A 349 5.73 13.08 18.31
N ASN A 350 4.45 12.88 18.00
CA ASN A 350 3.34 13.54 18.68
C ASN A 350 2.88 12.70 19.88
N TYR A 351 2.72 13.34 21.03
CA TYR A 351 2.27 12.72 22.25
C TYR A 351 1.03 13.43 22.82
N HIS A 352 -0.06 12.67 22.99
CA HIS A 352 -1.33 13.18 23.52
C HIS A 352 -1.33 13.28 25.05
N ILE A 353 -1.44 14.50 25.58
CA ILE A 353 -1.65 14.74 27.02
C ILE A 353 -3.11 15.14 27.27
N HIS A 354 -3.82 14.33 28.05
CA HIS A 354 -5.23 14.55 28.37
C HIS A 354 -5.43 15.51 29.55
N SER A 355 -4.49 15.52 30.51
CA SER A 355 -4.40 16.52 31.58
C SER A 355 -3.03 16.42 32.28
N ALA A 356 -2.67 17.40 33.12
CA ALA A 356 -1.44 17.37 33.93
C ALA A 356 -1.33 16.15 34.87
N SER A 357 -2.40 15.36 35.03
CA SER A 357 -2.48 14.22 35.96
C SER A 357 -2.89 12.89 35.31
N VAL A 358 -3.17 12.86 34.00
CA VAL A 358 -3.49 11.64 33.25
C VAL A 358 -2.55 11.54 32.05
N GLN A 359 -1.52 10.71 32.20
CA GLN A 359 -0.57 10.37 31.16
C GLN A 359 -1.04 9.09 30.46
N GLN A 360 -1.19 9.12 29.14
CA GLN A 360 -1.36 7.91 28.34
C GLN A 360 0.03 7.28 28.14
N PRO A 361 0.29 6.03 28.54
CA PRO A 361 1.64 5.45 28.42
C PRO A 361 2.00 5.19 26.95
N VAL A 362 3.17 5.68 26.50
CA VAL A 362 3.80 5.18 25.26
C VAL A 362 4.58 3.91 25.62
N ASN A 363 4.07 2.77 25.21
CA ASN A 363 4.68 1.47 25.50
C ASN A 363 5.66 1.06 24.39
N LEU A 364 6.96 1.21 24.63
CA LEU A 364 8.02 0.77 23.72
C LEU A 364 8.55 -0.60 24.16
N PHE A 365 8.68 -1.56 23.25
CA PHE A 365 9.15 -2.92 23.55
C PHE A 365 10.61 -3.17 23.13
N ALA A 366 11.17 -2.32 22.27
CA ALA A 366 12.57 -2.31 21.89
C ALA A 366 13.16 -0.91 22.07
N PRO A 367 14.49 -0.76 22.26
CA PRO A 367 15.11 0.55 22.35
C PRO A 367 14.80 1.38 21.11
N ILE A 368 14.19 2.55 21.32
CA ILE A 368 14.00 3.54 20.26
C ILE A 368 14.98 4.69 20.46
N ASN A 369 15.75 4.97 19.42
CA ASN A 369 16.65 6.09 19.36
C ASN A 369 15.86 7.33 18.93
N LEU A 370 15.81 8.33 19.80
CA LEU A 370 15.15 9.62 19.53
C LEU A 370 16.12 10.68 18.99
N ASN A 371 17.36 10.32 18.64
CA ASN A 371 18.34 11.30 18.17
C ASN A 371 17.85 12.04 16.93
N GLY A 372 17.79 13.36 17.03
CA GLY A 372 17.33 14.21 15.95
C GLY A 372 15.81 14.19 15.74
N ALA A 373 15.04 13.52 16.60
CA ALA A 373 13.59 13.62 16.63
C ALA A 373 13.14 14.75 17.56
N GLU A 374 12.10 15.46 17.17
CA GLU A 374 11.40 16.45 17.98
C GLU A 374 10.21 15.77 18.68
N LEU A 375 10.11 15.90 20.02
CA LEU A 375 8.93 15.49 20.75
C LEU A 375 7.92 16.65 20.76
N ASN A 376 6.75 16.43 20.19
CA ASN A 376 5.64 17.38 20.13
C ASN A 376 4.53 16.94 21.08
N VAL A 377 4.04 17.88 21.88
CA VAL A 377 2.96 17.63 22.85
C VAL A 377 1.67 18.19 22.27
N ILE A 378 0.69 17.32 22.08
CA ILE A 378 -0.62 17.67 21.50
C ILE A 378 -1.74 17.38 22.51
N GLY A 379 -2.82 18.17 22.50
CA GLY A 379 -3.94 18.03 23.44
C GLY A 379 -4.42 19.34 24.07
N SER A 380 -5.57 19.30 24.74
CA SER A 380 -6.42 20.48 24.96
C SER A 380 -6.10 21.35 26.19
N GLY A 381 -4.83 21.54 26.56
CA GLY A 381 -4.56 22.53 27.61
C GLY A 381 -3.17 22.61 28.22
N TYR A 382 -2.25 21.71 27.87
CA TYR A 382 -0.88 21.81 28.34
C TYR A 382 0.04 22.26 27.20
N VAL A 383 0.56 23.48 27.33
CA VAL A 383 1.58 24.04 26.45
C VAL A 383 2.90 23.96 27.21
N PRO A 384 3.87 23.13 26.78
CA PRO A 384 5.16 23.03 27.47
C PRO A 384 5.79 24.41 27.65
N GLN A 385 6.17 24.74 28.87
CA GLN A 385 6.86 25.97 29.21
C GLN A 385 8.36 25.71 29.33
N VAL A 386 9.14 26.77 29.11
CA VAL A 386 10.57 26.74 29.37
C VAL A 386 10.83 26.37 30.84
N GLY A 387 11.57 25.28 31.05
CA GLY A 387 11.88 24.74 32.37
C GLY A 387 11.04 23.51 32.77
N ASP A 388 10.04 23.15 31.97
CA ASP A 388 9.32 21.89 32.16
C ASP A 388 10.25 20.70 31.88
N VAL A 389 10.19 19.70 32.75
CA VAL A 389 10.99 18.48 32.65
C VAL A 389 10.07 17.30 32.41
N PHE A 390 10.29 16.60 31.30
CA PHE A 390 9.58 15.37 30.97
C PHE A 390 10.44 14.19 31.40
N MET A 391 9.86 13.32 32.23
CA MET A 391 10.56 12.19 32.82
C MET A 391 9.96 10.88 32.32
N VAL A 392 10.80 9.87 32.15
CA VAL A 392 10.34 8.49 31.92
C VAL A 392 9.67 7.96 33.20
N ALA A 393 8.34 7.84 33.21
CA ALA A 393 7.55 7.56 34.41
C ALA A 393 7.52 6.06 34.80
N GLU A 394 7.28 5.16 33.85
CA GLU A 394 7.19 3.71 34.08
C GLU A 394 8.04 2.94 33.06
N ASN A 395 9.12 2.31 33.53
CA ASN A 395 9.98 1.42 32.75
C ASN A 395 9.92 0.01 33.35
N PHE A 396 8.71 -0.57 33.44
CA PHE A 396 8.42 -1.75 34.26
C PHE A 396 8.03 -2.98 33.44
N LEU A 397 8.99 -3.88 33.22
CA LEU A 397 8.77 -5.33 33.35
C LEU A 397 9.97 -5.93 34.10
N PRO A 398 9.79 -7.00 34.91
CA PRO A 398 10.86 -7.61 35.68
C PRO A 398 11.81 -8.39 34.73
N GLY A 399 12.85 -7.70 34.26
CA GLY A 399 13.88 -8.23 33.36
C GLY A 399 14.83 -7.12 32.89
N PRO A 400 15.95 -7.43 32.21
CA PRO A 400 16.76 -6.40 31.53
C PRO A 400 15.86 -5.64 30.55
N VAL A 401 15.95 -4.32 30.59
CA VAL A 401 15.01 -3.38 29.96
C VAL A 401 14.70 -3.76 28.51
N GLN A 402 13.44 -4.10 28.21
CA GLN A 402 12.94 -4.32 26.86
C GLN A 402 12.31 -3.01 26.37
N GLY A 403 13.15 -2.05 25.97
CA GLY A 403 12.73 -0.73 25.49
C GLY A 403 13.26 0.44 26.32
N THR A 404 14.39 1.03 25.92
CA THR A 404 14.85 2.31 26.46
C THR A 404 14.73 3.38 25.40
N PHE A 405 14.08 4.51 25.71
CA PHE A 405 14.44 5.75 25.02
C PHE A 405 15.94 5.93 25.15
N SER A 406 16.63 6.18 24.04
CA SER A 406 18.06 6.50 24.08
C SER A 406 18.31 7.83 23.41
N MET A 407 19.26 8.59 23.97
CA MET A 407 19.76 9.83 23.40
C MET A 407 21.28 9.74 23.31
N ASN A 408 21.84 10.09 22.15
CA ASN A 408 23.24 9.96 21.79
C ASN A 408 23.81 8.55 22.06
N GLY A 409 22.98 7.51 21.88
CA GLY A 409 23.36 6.12 22.14
C GLY A 409 23.39 5.73 23.62
N VAL A 410 22.90 6.59 24.51
CA VAL A 410 22.82 6.34 25.96
C VAL A 410 21.36 6.04 26.34
N PRO A 411 21.07 4.86 26.93
CA PRO A 411 19.75 4.56 27.46
C PRO A 411 19.32 5.53 28.57
N LEU A 412 18.08 6.02 28.52
CA LEU A 412 17.47 6.88 29.53
C LEU A 412 16.85 6.00 30.64
N PRO A 413 17.35 6.03 31.90
CA PRO A 413 16.73 5.30 33.01
C PRO A 413 15.38 5.90 33.41
N GLN A 414 14.61 5.18 34.22
CA GLN A 414 13.40 5.74 34.86
C GLN A 414 13.75 7.03 35.60
N GLY A 415 12.95 8.06 35.39
CA GLY A 415 13.18 9.40 35.94
C GLY A 415 14.25 10.23 35.22
N ALA A 416 14.86 9.73 34.14
CA ALA A 416 15.71 10.57 33.30
C ALA A 416 14.90 11.64 32.59
N ALA A 417 15.45 12.85 32.52
CA ALA A 417 14.90 13.94 31.74
C ALA A 417 15.11 13.66 30.24
N ILE A 418 14.07 13.87 29.44
CA ILE A 418 14.15 13.92 27.98
C ILE A 418 14.54 15.34 27.59
N THR A 419 15.69 15.51 26.93
CA THR A 419 16.14 16.83 26.42
C THR A 419 15.76 16.98 24.94
N GLY A 420 15.50 18.21 24.47
CA GLY A 420 15.16 18.48 23.06
C GLY A 420 13.66 18.51 22.71
N LEU A 421 12.76 18.84 23.65
CA LEU A 421 11.36 19.09 23.31
C LEU A 421 11.17 20.48 22.70
N LEU A 422 10.22 20.61 21.77
CA LEU A 422 9.67 21.92 21.40
C LEU A 422 8.97 22.52 22.64
N GLY A 423 9.60 23.54 23.24
CA GLY A 423 9.11 24.24 24.43
C GLY A 423 10.01 24.11 25.67
N SER A 424 10.94 23.15 25.73
CA SER A 424 12.01 23.14 26.73
C SER A 424 13.25 23.81 26.15
N SER A 425 13.66 24.98 26.63
CA SER A 425 14.89 25.61 26.14
C SER A 425 16.14 24.85 26.61
N ALA A 426 17.08 24.67 25.66
CA ALA A 426 18.54 24.50 25.78
C ALA A 426 19.11 23.77 27.02
#